data_AF-A0A7S3U4K2-F1
#
_entry.id   AF-A0A7S3U4K2-F1
#
_cell.length_a   1.000
_cell.length_b   1.000
_cell.length_c   1.000
_cell.angle_alpha   90.00
_cell.angle_beta   90.00
_cell.angle_gamma   90.00
#
_symmetry.space_group_name_H-M   'P 1'
#
loop_
_entity.id
_entity.type
_entity.pdbx_description
1 polymer ?
#
loop_
_entity_poly.entity_id
_entity_poly.type
_entity_poly.pdbx_seq_one_letter_code
_entity_poly.pdbx_strand_id
1 'polypeptide(L)'
;LPDPLFQFCCNDASIAMKPVFERFQSVVITSGTLSPIDMYPKILGFQPRAVHSFAMSFSRNIICPLIVTRGADQAPLSSKFDLRSEPATVRNYGKLLLETAATVPDGVVAFFTSYSYMQSIVREWHALGILKRV
;
A
#
# COMPACT_ATOMS: atom_id res chain seq x y z
N LEU A 1 33.04 5.32 -7.66
CA LEU A 1 32.42 5.56 -8.98
C LEU A 1 31.24 4.61 -9.08
N PRO A 2 30.01 5.06 -9.35
CA PRO A 2 28.91 4.11 -9.62
C PRO A 2 29.26 3.28 -10.84
N ASP A 3 29.05 1.97 -10.78
CA ASP A 3 29.30 1.06 -11.90
C ASP A 3 28.39 1.41 -13.08
N PRO A 4 28.88 1.37 -14.33
CA PRO A 4 28.04 1.64 -15.49
C PRO A 4 26.95 0.55 -15.61
N LEU A 5 25.68 0.98 -15.55
CA LEU A 5 24.51 0.11 -15.67
C LEU A 5 23.75 0.43 -16.96
N PHE A 6 23.48 -0.60 -17.77
CA PHE A 6 22.57 -0.51 -18.91
C PHE A 6 21.28 -1.28 -18.59
N GLN A 7 20.13 -0.59 -18.60
CA GLN A 7 18.83 -1.19 -18.28
C GLN A 7 17.88 -1.08 -19.47
N PHE A 8 17.41 -2.23 -19.95
CA PHE A 8 16.34 -2.32 -20.97
C PHE A 8 15.00 -2.52 -20.26
N CYS A 9 14.10 -1.53 -20.35
CA CYS A 9 12.79 -1.55 -19.69
C CYS A 9 11.67 -1.79 -20.70
N CYS A 10 10.78 -2.74 -20.41
CA CYS A 10 9.54 -2.93 -21.15
C CYS A 10 8.42 -2.12 -20.49
N ASN A 11 7.79 -1.23 -21.27
CA ASN A 11 6.74 -0.34 -20.77
C ASN A 11 5.33 -0.72 -21.26
N ASP A 12 5.23 -1.66 -22.20
CA ASP A 12 3.95 -2.09 -22.77
C ASP A 12 3.65 -3.55 -22.38
N ALA A 13 2.78 -3.70 -21.39
CA ALA A 13 2.35 -5.00 -20.90
C ALA A 13 1.46 -5.76 -21.90
N SER A 14 0.83 -5.06 -22.86
CA SER A 14 -0.06 -5.69 -23.84
C SER A 14 0.68 -6.62 -24.79
N ILE A 15 1.94 -6.30 -25.12
CA ILE A 15 2.80 -7.12 -25.99
C ILE A 15 3.01 -8.51 -25.38
N ALA A 16 3.25 -8.58 -24.08
CA ALA A 16 3.46 -9.85 -23.37
C ALA A 16 2.16 -10.66 -23.24
N MET A 17 1.02 -9.99 -23.11
CA MET A 17 -0.29 -10.64 -22.96
C MET A 17 -0.93 -11.07 -24.27
N LYS A 18 -0.60 -10.42 -25.39
CA LYS A 18 -1.18 -10.67 -26.71
C LYS A 18 -1.18 -12.17 -27.10
N PRO A 19 -0.08 -12.94 -26.95
CA PRO A 19 -0.09 -14.36 -27.28
C PRO A 19 -1.04 -15.19 -26.41
N VAL A 20 -1.31 -14.77 -25.17
CA VAL A 20 -2.23 -15.47 -24.27
C VAL A 20 -3.66 -15.33 -24.80
N PHE A 21 -4.05 -14.11 -25.19
CA PHE A 21 -5.38 -13.84 -25.73
C PHE A 21 -5.59 -14.42 -27.13
N GLU A 22 -4.53 -14.55 -27.94
CA GLU A 22 -4.61 -15.17 -29.28
C GLU A 22 -4.68 -16.71 -29.22
N ARG A 23 -3.99 -17.34 -28.25
CA ARG A 23 -3.90 -18.81 -28.17
C ARG A 23 -5.09 -19.47 -27.48
N PHE A 24 -5.68 -18.79 -26.50
CA PHE A 24 -6.75 -19.38 -25.68
C PHE A 24 -8.10 -18.75 -26.00
N GLN A 25 -9.13 -19.59 -26.16
CA GLN A 25 -10.48 -19.13 -26.49
C GLN A 25 -11.14 -18.32 -25.36
N SER A 26 -10.88 -18.71 -24.10
CA SER A 26 -11.45 -18.04 -22.93
C SER A 26 -10.37 -17.87 -21.87
N VAL A 27 -10.17 -16.62 -21.45
CA VAL A 27 -9.24 -16.23 -20.40
C VAL A 27 -10.03 -15.50 -19.32
N VAL A 28 -9.97 -16.02 -18.10
CA VAL A 28 -10.67 -15.43 -16.94
C VAL A 28 -9.63 -14.83 -16.00
N ILE A 29 -9.75 -13.53 -15.74
CA ILE A 29 -8.90 -12.81 -14.78
C ILE A 29 -9.72 -12.62 -13.51
N THR A 30 -9.27 -13.24 -12.41
CA THR A 30 -9.90 -13.13 -11.10
C THR A 30 -8.91 -12.59 -10.08
N SER A 31 -9.29 -11.57 -9.33
CA SER A 31 -8.57 -11.14 -8.13
C SER A 31 -9.51 -10.41 -7.18
N GLY A 32 -9.27 -10.57 -5.87
CA GLY A 32 -10.07 -9.95 -4.82
C GLY A 32 -9.79 -8.46 -4.60
N THR A 33 -8.75 -7.91 -5.24
CA THR A 33 -8.28 -6.53 -5.01
C THR A 33 -8.17 -5.72 -6.31
N LEU A 34 -8.76 -6.18 -7.42
CA LEU A 34 -8.76 -5.42 -8.68
C LEU A 34 -9.58 -4.14 -8.51
N SER A 35 -8.90 -3.00 -8.45
CA SER A 35 -9.55 -1.69 -8.37
C SER A 35 -8.62 -0.61 -8.93
N PRO A 36 -9.09 0.25 -9.86
CA PRO A 36 -10.36 0.19 -10.57
C PRO A 36 -10.31 -0.85 -11.71
N ILE A 37 -11.38 -1.64 -11.88
CA ILE A 37 -11.40 -2.80 -12.79
C ILE A 37 -11.33 -2.42 -14.28
N ASP A 38 -11.73 -1.20 -14.64
CA ASP A 38 -11.76 -0.69 -16.02
C ASP A 38 -10.37 -0.35 -16.58
N MET A 39 -9.35 -0.28 -15.71
CA MET A 39 -7.98 0.03 -16.11
C MET A 39 -7.30 -1.18 -16.80
N TYR A 40 -7.58 -2.40 -16.35
CA TYR A 40 -6.89 -3.60 -16.82
C TYR A 40 -7.08 -3.89 -18.33
N PRO A 41 -8.29 -3.76 -18.90
CA PRO A 41 -8.49 -3.88 -20.35
C PRO A 41 -7.63 -2.93 -21.17
N LYS A 42 -7.47 -1.68 -20.68
CA LYS A 42 -6.72 -0.62 -21.35
C LYS A 42 -5.21 -0.89 -21.30
N ILE A 43 -4.68 -1.35 -20.17
CA ILE A 43 -3.25 -1.62 -19.99
C ILE A 43 -2.82 -2.90 -20.71
N LEU A 44 -3.64 -3.96 -20.64
CA LEU A 44 -3.28 -5.28 -21.18
C LEU A 44 -3.74 -5.48 -22.64
N GLY A 45 -4.49 -4.54 -23.21
CA GLY A 45 -4.87 -4.55 -24.63
C GLY A 45 -5.90 -5.62 -25.01
N PHE A 46 -6.93 -5.81 -24.20
CA PHE A 46 -8.02 -6.76 -24.49
C PHE A 46 -9.41 -6.16 -24.27
N GLN A 47 -10.42 -6.78 -24.87
CA GLN A 47 -11.81 -6.40 -24.67
C GLN A 47 -12.55 -7.49 -23.86
N PRO A 48 -12.85 -7.26 -22.57
CA PRO A 48 -13.58 -8.23 -21.76
C PRO A 48 -15.02 -8.36 -22.26
N ARG A 49 -15.53 -9.60 -22.30
CA ARG A 49 -16.95 -9.86 -22.56
C ARG A 49 -17.82 -9.59 -21.33
N ALA A 50 -17.29 -9.82 -20.14
CA ALA A 50 -17.97 -9.65 -18.87
C ALA A 50 -17.00 -9.08 -17.84
N VAL A 51 -17.49 -8.16 -17.02
CA VAL A 51 -16.75 -7.54 -15.92
C VAL A 51 -17.69 -7.54 -14.72
N HIS A 52 -17.29 -8.23 -13.66
CA HIS A 52 -18.10 -8.37 -12.46
C HIS A 52 -17.25 -8.03 -11.23
N SER A 53 -17.84 -7.23 -10.34
CA SER A 53 -17.34 -7.03 -8.99
C SER A 53 -18.37 -7.60 -8.03
N PHE A 54 -17.94 -8.56 -7.22
CA PHE A 54 -18.80 -9.20 -6.23
C PHE A 54 -18.58 -8.53 -4.89
N ALA A 55 -19.60 -7.83 -4.41
CA ALA A 55 -19.58 -7.28 -3.06
C ALA A 55 -19.58 -8.43 -2.05
N MET A 56 -18.74 -8.30 -1.03
CA MET A 56 -18.69 -9.21 0.09
C MET A 56 -19.98 -9.05 0.91
N SER A 57 -20.73 -10.13 1.12
CA SER A 57 -21.95 -10.13 1.92
C SER A 57 -21.75 -10.92 3.21
N PHE A 58 -21.81 -10.23 4.34
CA PHE A 58 -21.82 -10.83 5.67
C PHE A 58 -22.94 -10.21 6.50
N SER A 59 -23.51 -10.98 7.42
CA SER A 59 -24.56 -10.50 8.33
C SER A 59 -24.08 -9.45 9.33
N ARG A 60 -22.76 -9.30 9.49
CA ARG A 60 -22.10 -8.33 10.37
C ARG A 60 -20.91 -7.69 9.66
N ASN A 61 -20.51 -6.52 10.14
CA ASN A 61 -19.29 -5.86 9.69
C ASN A 61 -18.07 -6.59 10.24
N ILE A 62 -17.37 -7.32 9.37
CA ILE A 62 -16.16 -8.08 9.74
C ILE A 62 -14.85 -7.26 9.58
N ILE A 63 -14.91 -6.10 8.93
CA ILE A 63 -13.77 -5.21 8.71
C ILE A 63 -14.19 -3.78 9.05
N CYS A 64 -13.33 -3.04 9.74
CA CYS A 64 -13.51 -1.63 10.07
C CYS A 64 -12.37 -0.81 9.45
N PRO A 65 -12.53 -0.33 8.19
CA PRO A 65 -11.53 0.54 7.59
C PRO A 65 -11.62 1.94 8.22
N LEU A 66 -10.49 2.47 8.67
CA LEU A 66 -10.39 3.82 9.23
C LEU A 66 -9.26 4.58 8.52
N ILE A 67 -9.55 5.82 8.11
CA ILE A 67 -8.56 6.73 7.52
C ILE A 67 -8.16 7.76 8.58
N VAL A 68 -6.92 7.68 9.05
CA VAL A 68 -6.36 8.65 10.00
C VAL A 68 -5.64 9.74 9.22
N THR A 69 -6.18 10.96 9.24
CA THR A 69 -5.65 12.10 8.46
C THR A 69 -4.85 13.10 9.31
N ARG A 70 -4.98 13.05 10.64
CA ARG A 70 -4.36 14.00 11.57
C ARG A 70 -3.87 13.31 12.83
N GLY A 71 -2.80 13.84 13.40
CA GLY A 71 -2.29 13.44 14.72
C GLY A 71 -3.07 14.06 15.89
N ALA A 72 -2.71 13.65 17.11
CA ALA A 72 -3.30 14.19 18.34
C ALA A 72 -3.05 15.70 18.52
N ASP A 73 -2.00 16.22 17.90
CA ASP A 73 -1.64 17.65 17.84
C ASP A 73 -2.32 18.40 16.68
N GLN A 74 -3.28 17.76 15.98
CA GLN A 74 -3.94 18.28 14.78
C GLN A 74 -3.02 18.50 13.56
N ALA A 75 -1.75 18.09 13.64
CA ALA A 75 -0.85 18.15 12.50
C ALA A 75 -1.29 17.14 11.41
N PRO A 76 -1.17 17.49 10.12
CA PRO A 76 -1.53 16.58 9.04
C PRO A 76 -0.61 15.36 9.05
N LEU A 77 -1.21 14.17 9.06
CA LEU A 77 -0.46 12.91 9.01
C LEU A 77 -0.28 12.49 7.56
N SER A 78 0.91 12.72 7.01
CA SER A 78 1.21 12.42 5.61
C SER A 78 2.63 11.93 5.39
N SER A 79 2.78 10.89 4.57
CA SER A 79 4.07 10.39 4.11
C SER A 79 4.55 11.06 2.81
N LYS A 80 4.00 12.24 2.45
CA LYS A 80 4.49 13.05 1.31
C LYS A 80 5.98 13.35 1.50
N PHE A 81 6.75 13.37 0.41
CA PHE A 81 8.21 13.54 0.43
C PHE A 81 8.69 14.70 1.33
N ASP A 82 8.01 15.85 1.28
CA ASP A 82 8.38 17.04 2.05
C ASP A 82 8.01 16.93 3.55
N LEU A 83 6.92 16.24 3.87
CA LEU A 83 6.34 16.17 5.21
C LEU A 83 6.81 14.95 6.02
N ARG A 84 7.27 13.90 5.33
CA ARG A 84 7.61 12.61 5.94
C ARG A 84 8.83 12.66 6.88
N SER A 85 9.68 13.67 6.70
CA SER A 85 10.88 13.91 7.54
C SER A 85 10.60 14.92 8.65
N GLU A 86 9.40 15.49 8.70
CA GLU A 86 9.05 16.46 9.73
C GLU A 86 8.94 15.76 11.09
N PRO A 87 9.60 16.29 12.15
CA PRO A 87 9.59 15.66 13.47
C PRO A 87 8.19 15.46 14.07
N ALA A 88 7.24 16.33 13.74
CA ALA A 88 5.84 16.21 14.16
C ALA A 88 5.20 14.95 13.57
N THR A 89 5.30 14.76 12.25
CA THR A 89 4.80 13.59 11.52
C THR A 89 5.39 12.29 12.05
N VAL A 90 6.72 12.25 12.24
CA VAL A 90 7.41 11.06 12.77
C VAL A 90 6.87 10.71 14.16
N ARG A 91 6.73 11.69 15.06
CA ARG A 91 6.19 11.48 16.41
C ARG A 91 4.75 10.99 16.37
N ASN A 92 3.92 11.55 15.49
CA ASN A 92 2.50 11.20 15.39
C ASN A 92 2.29 9.78 14.86
N TYR A 93 3.08 9.32 13.88
CA TYR A 93 3.04 7.91 13.48
C TYR A 93 3.44 6.97 14.63
N GLY A 94 4.46 7.36 15.42
CA GLY A 94 4.88 6.57 16.57
C GLY A 94 3.79 6.47 17.65
N LYS A 95 3.14 7.59 17.97
CA LYS A 95 2.01 7.62 18.92
C LYS A 95 0.82 6.79 18.43
N LEU A 96 0.45 6.93 17.15
CA LEU A 96 -0.63 6.17 16.55
C LEU A 96 -0.38 4.65 16.68
N LEU A 97 0.84 4.21 16.39
CA LEU A 97 1.21 2.80 16.49
C LEU A 97 1.18 2.31 17.95
N LEU A 98 1.68 3.10 18.90
CA LEU A 98 1.62 2.78 20.34
C LEU A 98 0.17 2.62 20.83
N GLU A 99 -0.68 3.59 20.54
CA GLU A 99 -2.09 3.58 20.97
C GLU A 99 -2.86 2.41 20.34
N THR A 100 -2.57 2.10 19.07
CA THR A 100 -3.14 0.95 18.38
C THR A 100 -2.67 -0.36 19.01
N ALA A 101 -1.37 -0.51 19.27
CA ALA A 101 -0.80 -1.71 19.87
C ALA A 101 -1.26 -1.93 21.33
N ALA A 102 -1.53 -0.85 22.08
CA ALA A 102 -2.07 -0.95 23.44
C ALA A 102 -3.54 -1.41 23.47
N THR A 103 -4.28 -1.18 22.37
CA THR A 103 -5.73 -1.47 22.30
C THR A 103 -6.03 -2.78 21.57
N VAL A 104 -5.22 -3.14 20.56
CA VAL A 104 -5.46 -4.30 19.71
C VAL A 104 -4.77 -5.54 20.28
N PRO A 105 -5.52 -6.60 20.66
CA PRO A 105 -4.94 -7.86 21.10
C PRO A 105 -4.29 -8.63 19.94
N ASP A 106 -3.40 -9.56 20.26
CA ASP A 106 -2.84 -10.57 19.34
C ASP A 106 -1.97 -10.04 18.17
N GLY A 107 -1.53 -8.78 18.24
CA GLY A 107 -0.48 -8.22 17.40
C GLY A 107 -0.96 -7.28 16.29
N VAL A 108 -0.01 -6.49 15.77
CA VAL A 108 -0.26 -5.45 14.75
C VAL A 108 0.73 -5.61 13.61
N VAL A 109 0.25 -5.50 12.37
CA VAL A 109 1.08 -5.47 11.17
C VAL A 109 1.11 -4.05 10.62
N ALA A 110 2.28 -3.42 10.57
CA ALA A 110 2.47 -2.06 10.06
C ALA A 110 3.30 -2.07 8.76
N PHE A 111 2.74 -1.52 7.69
CA PHE A 111 3.42 -1.38 6.40
C PHE A 111 3.99 0.03 6.22
N PHE A 112 5.23 0.11 5.73
CA PHE A 112 5.94 1.37 5.46
C PHE A 112 6.15 1.57 3.96
N THR A 113 6.34 2.83 3.54
CA THR A 113 6.52 3.20 2.13
C THR A 113 7.85 2.72 1.52
N SER A 114 8.90 2.57 2.33
CA SER A 114 10.17 1.97 1.91
C SER A 114 10.97 1.43 3.11
N TYR A 115 11.89 0.51 2.86
CA TYR A 115 12.81 0.00 3.88
C TYR A 115 13.73 1.10 4.45
N SER A 116 14.23 2.00 3.59
CA SER A 116 15.06 3.12 4.03
C SER A 116 14.30 4.05 4.98
N TYR A 117 13.03 4.32 4.67
CA TYR A 117 12.16 5.14 5.51
C TYR A 117 11.84 4.46 6.84
N MET A 118 11.52 3.16 6.81
CA MET A 118 11.30 2.35 8.01
C MET A 118 12.52 2.42 8.94
N GLN A 119 13.72 2.17 8.41
CA GLN A 119 14.95 2.22 9.23
C GLN A 119 15.19 3.60 9.84
N SER A 120 14.98 4.67 9.07
CA SER A 120 15.12 6.04 9.57
C SER A 120 14.14 6.32 10.71
N ILE A 121 12.86 6.02 10.50
CA ILE A 121 11.81 6.29 11.50
C ILE A 121 11.99 5.47 12.77
N VAL A 122 12.30 4.18 12.65
CA VAL A 122 12.50 3.32 13.81
C VAL A 122 13.68 3.80 14.65
N ARG A 123 14.76 4.31 14.03
CA ARG A 123 15.88 4.93 14.73
C ARG A 123 15.45 6.20 15.48
N GLU A 124 14.69 7.08 14.83
CA GLU A 124 14.16 8.28 15.46
C GLU A 124 13.23 7.96 16.64
N TRP A 125 12.34 6.97 16.49
CA TRP A 125 11.47 6.53 17.59
C TRP A 125 12.24 5.92 18.75
N HIS A 126 13.34 5.20 18.47
CA HIS A 126 14.23 4.71 19.50
C HIS A 126 14.93 5.86 20.24
N ALA A 127 15.45 6.85 19.50
CA ALA A 127 16.08 8.04 20.07
C ALA A 127 15.12 8.88 20.92
N LEU A 128 13.87 9.04 20.47
CA LEU A 128 12.79 9.71 21.19
C LEU A 128 12.23 8.90 22.36
N GLY A 129 12.67 7.65 22.55
CA GLY A 129 12.19 6.75 23.61
C GLY A 129 10.75 6.28 23.43
N ILE A 130 10.16 6.44 22.24
CA ILE A 130 8.77 6.03 21.93
C ILE A 130 8.65 4.51 22.00
N LEU A 131 9.62 3.78 21.46
CA LEU A 131 9.61 2.31 21.44
C LEU A 131 9.78 1.67 22.81
N LYS A 132 10.31 2.40 23.81
CA LYS A 132 10.51 1.89 25.18
C LYS A 132 9.24 1.94 26.03
N ARG A 133 8.16 2.52 25.50
CA ARG A 133 6.87 2.66 26.18
C ARG A 133 5.90 1.50 25.91
N VAL A 134 6.29 0.58 25.02
CA VAL A 134 5.61 -0.71 24.82
C VAL A 134 6.12 -1.70 25.85
#